data_AF-A0A5K1GXP0-F1
#
_entry.id   AF-A0A5K1GXP0-F1
#
_cell.length_a   1.000
_cell.length_b   1.000
_cell.length_c   1.000
_cell.angle_alpha   90.00
_cell.angle_beta   90.00
_cell.angle_gamma   90.00
#
_symmetry.space_group_name_H-M   'P 1'
#
loop_
_entity.id
_entity.type
_entity.pdbx_description
1 polymer ?
#
loop_
_entity_poly.entity_id
_entity_poly.type
_entity_poly.pdbx_seq_one_letter_code
_entity_poly.pdbx_strand_id
1 'polypeptide(L)' 'DMAEEVVEMQKAMGGPIDITFECVGFSKTMSTALKATRSGGKVCLLGLGHSQLTVPLTAAAA' A
#
# COMPACT_ATOMS: atom_id res chain seq x y z
N ASP A 1 -3.21 -13.96 -2.80
CA ASP A 1 -4.21 -12.93 -3.20
C ASP A 1 -3.88 -11.64 -2.45
N MET A 2 -4.09 -10.44 -3.01
CA MET A 2 -3.73 -9.18 -2.35
C MET A 2 -4.50 -8.98 -1.03
N ALA A 3 -5.77 -9.39 -0.97
CA ALA A 3 -6.56 -9.26 0.25
C ALA A 3 -5.98 -10.12 1.40
N GLU A 4 -5.58 -11.35 1.07
CA GLU A 4 -4.93 -12.27 2.00
C GLU A 4 -3.56 -11.75 2.46
N GLU A 5 -2.75 -11.22 1.54
CA GLU A 5 -1.46 -10.59 1.86
C GLU A 5 -1.64 -9.45 2.89
N VAL A 6 -2.64 -8.58 2.70
CA VAL A 6 -2.96 -7.47 3.64
C VAL A 6 -3.35 -7.98 5.03
N VAL A 7 -4.16 -9.03 5.11
CA VAL A 7 -4.56 -9.63 6.39
C VAL A 7 -3.35 -10.17 7.15
N GLU A 8 -2.44 -10.86 6.46
CA GLU A 8 -1.22 -11.39 7.09
C GLU A 8 -0.27 -10.27 7.54
N MET A 9 -0.16 -9.18 6.78
CA MET A 9 0.60 -8.00 7.21
C MET A 9 0.03 -7.37 8.49
N GLN A 10 -1.29 -7.19 8.56
CA GLN A 10 -1.93 -6.62 9.76
C GLN A 10 -1.78 -7.51 10.99
N LYS A 11 -1.85 -8.84 10.82
CA LYS A 11 -1.56 -9.80 11.89
C LYS A 11 -0.13 -9.67 12.38
N ALA A 12 0.85 -9.62 11.47
CA ALA A 12 2.26 -9.48 11.81
C ALA A 12 2.57 -8.16 12.54
N MET A 13 1.87 -7.08 12.16
CA MET A 13 1.99 -5.76 12.79
C MET A 13 1.21 -5.63 14.11
N GLY A 14 0.38 -6.62 14.45
CA GLY A 14 -0.47 -6.58 15.64
C GLY A 14 -1.63 -5.57 15.57
N GLY A 15 -1.96 -5.08 14.37
CA GLY A 15 -3.00 -4.07 14.20
C GLY A 15 -2.96 -3.33 12.86
N PRO A 16 -3.73 -2.23 12.74
CA PRO A 16 -3.76 -1.38 11.56
C PRO A 16 -2.39 -0.74 11.28
N ILE A 17 -2.08 -0.52 10.00
CA ILE A 17 -0.81 0.06 9.57
C ILE A 17 -1.01 1.57 9.36
N ASP A 18 -0.32 2.39 10.16
CA ASP A 18 -0.36 3.85 10.04
C ASP A 18 0.46 4.40 8.87
N ILE A 19 1.62 3.80 8.63
CA ILE A 19 2.61 4.29 7.66
C ILE A 19 3.14 3.10 6.87
N THR A 20 3.09 3.20 5.54
CA THR A 20 3.68 2.23 4.61
C THR A 20 4.73 2.91 3.75
N PHE A 21 5.85 2.24 3.52
CA PHE A 21 6.86 2.65 2.55
C PHE A 21 6.80 1.72 1.35
N GLU A 22 6.55 2.27 0.15
CA GLU A 22 6.60 1.50 -1.08
C GLU A 22 7.94 1.76 -1.79
N CYS A 23 8.76 0.73 -1.88
CA CYS A 23 10.13 0.80 -2.37
C CYS A 23 10.32 0.14 -3.75
N VAL A 24 9.28 -0.49 -4.31
CA VAL A 24 9.40 -1.26 -5.57
C VAL A 24 8.93 -0.44 -6.78
N GLY A 25 7.78 0.22 -6.70
CA GLY A 25 7.22 1.04 -7.78
C GLY A 25 6.49 0.25 -8.87
N PHE A 26 5.85 -0.86 -8.48
CA PHE A 26 5.02 -1.69 -9.37
C PHE A 26 3.55 -1.57 -8.98
N SER A 27 2.64 -1.74 -9.95
CA SER A 27 1.20 -1.53 -9.72
C SER A 27 0.63 -2.43 -8.62
N LYS A 28 1.11 -3.68 -8.52
CA LYS A 28 0.70 -4.60 -7.44
C LYS A 28 1.17 -4.10 -6.08
N THR A 29 2.46 -3.76 -5.94
CA THR A 29 3.04 -3.36 -4.65
C THR A 29 2.46 -2.05 -4.17
N MET A 30 2.23 -1.10 -5.08
CA MET A 30 1.58 0.15 -4.71
C MET A 30 0.09 -0.03 -4.33
N SER A 31 -0.67 -0.85 -5.07
CA SER A 31 -2.06 -1.16 -4.69
C SER A 31 -2.14 -1.87 -3.34
N THR A 32 -1.15 -2.73 -3.06
CA THR A 32 -1.00 -3.42 -1.78
C THR A 32 -0.70 -2.42 -0.67
N ALA A 33 0.25 -1.49 -0.88
CA ALA A 33 0.58 -0.44 0.09
C ALA A 33 -0.62 0.47 0.42
N LEU A 34 -1.38 0.88 -0.60
CA LEU A 34 -2.59 1.70 -0.42
C LEU A 34 -3.67 0.96 0.38
N LYS A 35 -3.86 -0.35 0.15
CA LYS A 35 -4.88 -1.14 0.87
C LYS A 35 -4.43 -1.61 2.26
N ALA A 36 -3.13 -1.83 2.46
CA ALA A 36 -2.59 -2.26 3.74
C ALA A 36 -2.63 -1.13 4.77
N THR A 37 -2.45 0.10 4.31
CA THR A 37 -2.49 1.31 5.14
C THR A 37 -3.91 1.65 5.54
N ARG A 38 -4.14 1.99 6.80
CA ARG A 38 -5.47 2.39 7.29
C ARG A 38 -5.91 3.72 6.66
N SER A 39 -7.22 3.97 6.70
CA SER A 39 -7.76 5.29 6.36
C SER A 39 -7.17 6.39 7.25
N GLY A 40 -6.79 7.50 6.63
CA GLY A 40 -6.04 8.60 7.24
C GLY A 40 -4.56 8.29 7.53
N GLY A 41 -4.07 7.11 7.15
CA GLY A 41 -2.66 6.75 7.21
C GLY A 41 -1.84 7.37 6.07
N LYS A 42 -0.56 7.03 5.99
CA LYS A 42 0.38 7.63 5.02
C LYS A 42 1.11 6.55 4.24
N VAL A 43 1.16 6.73 2.92
CA VAL A 43 2.02 5.92 2.04
C VAL A 43 3.14 6.79 1.49
N CYS A 44 4.38 6.41 1.76
CA CYS A 44 5.57 7.05 1.21
C CYS A 44 6.05 6.24 0.00
N LEU A 45 5.94 6.81 -1.19
CA LEU A 45 6.41 6.18 -2.43
C LEU A 45 7.87 6.56 -2.68
N LEU A 46 8.75 5.57 -2.60
CA LEU A 46 10.19 5.68 -2.82
C LEU A 46 10.62 5.00 -4.13
N GLY A 47 10.05 3.83 -4.42
CA GLY A 47 10.36 3.07 -5.62
C GLY A 47 9.63 3.62 -6.85
N LEU A 48 10.38 3.96 -7.89
CA LEU A 48 9.85 4.41 -9.18
C LEU A 48 10.27 3.42 -10.29
N GLY A 49 9.91 2.15 -10.13
CA GLY A 49 10.19 1.11 -11.12
C GLY A 49 9.48 1.31 -12.48
N HIS A 50 8.44 2.15 -12.52
CA HIS A 50 7.74 2.55 -13.74
C HIS A 50 7.68 4.07 -13.89
N SER A 51 7.74 4.55 -15.13
CA SER A 51 7.59 5.97 -15.48
C SER A 51 6.15 6.48 -15.39
N GLN A 52 5.17 5.59 -15.53
CA GLN A 52 3.74 5.90 -15.43
C GLN A 52 3.04 4.78 -14.66
N LEU A 53 2.13 5.16 -13.78
CA LEU A 53 1.44 4.22 -12.89
C LEU A 53 -0.04 4.60 -12.73
N THR A 54 -0.91 3.60 -12.83
CA THR A 54 -2.35 3.75 -12.56
C THR A 54 -2.66 3.25 -11.17
N VAL A 55 -3.33 4.09 -10.37
CA VAL A 55 -3.60 3.81 -8.97
C VAL A 55 -5.08 4.06 -8.65
N PRO A 56 -5.69 3.27 -7.75
CA PRO A 56 -7.07 3.47 -7.36
C PRO A 56 -7.19 4.77 -6.54
N LEU A 57 -7.72 5.82 -7.16
CA LEU A 57 -7.79 7.15 -6.55
C LEU A 57 -8.57 7.16 -5.23
N THR A 58 -9.65 6.38 -5.13
CA THR A 58 -10.42 6.25 -3.89
C THR A 58 -9.58 5.75 -2.72
N ALA A 59 -8.66 4.81 -2.95
CA ALA A 59 -7.77 4.32 -1.90
C ALA A 59 -6.59 5.27 -1.65
N ALA A 60 -6.12 5.97 -2.68
CA ALA A 60 -5.05 6.97 -2.55
C ALA A 60 -5.49 8.24 -1.80
N ALA A 61 -6.79 8.53 -1.78
CA ALA A 61 -7.37 9.67 -1.07
C ALA A 61 -7.97 9.32 0.30
N ALA A 62 -7.86 8.06 0.74
CA ALA A 62 -8.49 7.54 1.95
C ALA A 62 -7.73 7.85 3.24
#